data_AF-A0A9P6LYA3-F1
#
_entry.id   AF-A0A9P6LYA3-F1
#
_cell.length_a   1.000
_cell.length_b   1.000
_cell.length_c   1.000
_cell.angle_alpha   90.00
_cell.angle_beta   90.00
_cell.angle_gamma   90.00
#
_symmetry.space_group_name_H-M   'P 1'
#
loop_
_entity.id
_entity.type
_entity.pdbx_description
1 polymer ?
#
loop_
_entity_poly.entity_id
_entity_poly.type
_entity_poly.pdbx_seq_one_letter_code
_entity_poly.pdbx_strand_id
1 'polypeptide(L)' 'QKDALLLSAEYLRLFTIEALHRTAAYQREQEDEELKNEETLIELDSLEAVTPQLVMDF' A
#
# COMPACT_ATOMS: atom_id res chain seq x y z
N GLN A 1 -13.18 -26.22 1.79
CA GLN A 1 -12.21 -25.79 0.75
C GLN A 1 -12.60 -24.47 0.08
N LYS A 2 -13.86 -24.28 -0.33
CA LYS A 2 -14.34 -23.01 -0.89
C LYS A 2 -14.11 -21.80 0.03
N ASP A 3 -14.36 -21.96 1.33
CA ASP A 3 -14.24 -20.86 2.30
C ASP A 3 -12.78 -20.41 2.51
N ALA A 4 -11.84 -21.34 2.49
CA ALA A 4 -10.41 -21.03 2.58
C ALA A 4 -9.92 -20.24 1.35
N LEU A 5 -10.45 -20.57 0.16
CA LEU A 5 -10.14 -19.83 -1.07
C LEU A 5 -10.70 -18.42 -1.03
N LEU A 6 -11.95 -18.25 -0.59
CA LEU A 6 -12.56 -16.92 -0.41
C LEU A 6 -11.81 -16.08 0.61
N LEU A 7 -11.42 -16.68 1.74
CA LEU A 7 -10.63 -16.00 2.75
C LEU A 7 -9.25 -15.59 2.22
N SER A 8 -8.58 -16.44 1.44
CA SER A 8 -7.31 -16.12 0.81
C SER A 8 -7.44 -14.96 -0.18
N ALA A 9 -8.55 -14.91 -0.94
CA ALA A 9 -8.83 -13.81 -1.85
C ALA A 9 -9.06 -12.48 -1.11
N GLU A 10 -9.81 -12.50 0.00
CA GLU A 10 -9.98 -11.31 0.84
C GLU A 10 -8.65 -10.86 1.47
N TYR A 11 -7.82 -11.81 1.91
CA TYR A 11 -6.51 -11.49 2.46
C TYR A 11 -5.59 -10.82 1.43
N LEU A 12 -5.52 -11.35 0.20
CA LEU A 12 -4.77 -10.72 -0.90
C LEU A 12 -5.32 -9.33 -1.25
N ARG A 13 -6.65 -9.16 -1.21
CA ARG A 13 -7.30 -7.87 -1.44
C ARG A 13 -6.89 -6.85 -0.38
N LEU A 14 -6.94 -7.23 0.90
CA LEU A 14 -6.55 -6.38 2.01
C LEU A 14 -5.06 -6.02 1.95
N PHE A 15 -4.18 -7.00 1.70
CA PHE A 15 -2.75 -6.77 1.53
C PHE A 15 -2.47 -5.73 0.45
N THR A 16 -3.13 -5.87 -0.71
CA THR A 16 -2.93 -4.96 -1.84
C THR A 16 -3.43 -3.54 -1.53
N ILE A 17 -4.60 -3.41 -0.90
CA ILE A 17 -5.15 -2.10 -0.50
C ILE A 17 -4.23 -1.43 0.52
N GLU A 18 -3.76 -2.18 1.51
CA GLU A 18 -2.90 -1.65 2.57
C GLU A 18 -1.54 -1.20 2.02
N ALA A 19 -0.96 -1.96 1.08
CA ALA A 19 0.26 -1.56 0.37
C ALA A 19 0.11 -0.17 -0.29
N LEU A 20 -1.00 0.04 -1.02
CA LEU A 20 -1.27 1.30 -1.71
C LEU A 20 -1.49 2.45 -0.73
N HIS A 21 -2.26 2.24 0.34
CA HIS A 21 -2.51 3.27 1.34
C HIS A 21 -1.23 3.70 2.07
N ARG A 22 -0.40 2.74 2.49
CA ARG A 22 0.86 3.04 3.17
C ARG A 22 1.84 3.77 2.25
N THR A 23 1.91 3.35 0.99
CA THR A 23 2.79 4.01 0.01
C THR A 23 2.33 5.44 -0.27
N ALA A 24 1.03 5.65 -0.48
CA ALA A 24 0.46 6.98 -0.68
C ALA A 24 0.60 7.88 0.58
N ALA A 25 0.55 7.31 1.78
CA ALA A 25 0.82 8.06 3.01
C ALA A 25 2.30 8.45 3.10
N TYR A 26 3.20 7.51 2.85
CA TYR A 26 4.65 7.74 2.84
C TYR A 26 5.06 8.82 1.84
N GLN A 27 4.52 8.80 0.62
CA GLN A 27 4.78 9.84 -0.40
C GLN A 27 4.29 11.22 0.05
N ARG A 28 3.07 11.30 0.60
CA ARG A 28 2.51 12.56 1.11
C ARG A 28 3.31 13.16 2.28
N GLU A 29 4.00 12.33 3.05
CA GLU A 29 4.89 12.79 4.12
C GLU A 29 6.22 13.35 3.58
N GLN A 30 6.60 13.01 2.34
CA GLN A 30 7.83 13.47 1.69
C GLN A 30 7.62 14.63 0.71
N GLU A 31 6.42 14.80 0.17
CA GLU A 31 6.09 15.90 -0.73
C GLU A 31 5.95 17.24 0.04
N ASP A 32 6.67 18.27 -0.42
CA ASP A 32 6.45 19.65 0.03
C ASP A 32 5.03 20.11 -0.35
N GLU A 33 4.34 20.81 0.55
CA GLU A 33 2.92 21.15 0.42
C GLU A 33 2.56 21.94 -0.86
N GLU A 34 3.53 22.56 -1.52
CA GLU A 34 3.35 23.41 -2.71
C GLU A 34 3.17 22.63 -4.03
N LEU A 35 3.46 21.32 -4.07
CA LEU A 35 3.43 20.49 -5.30
C LEU A 35 2.45 19.31 -5.21
N LYS A 36 1.35 19.44 -4.48
CA LYS A 36 0.32 18.39 -4.38
C LYS A 36 -0.36 18.17 -5.74
N ASN A 37 0.06 17.13 -6.45
CA ASN A 37 -0.68 16.62 -7.61
C ASN A 37 -1.94 15.90 -7.11
N GLU A 38 -3.09 16.15 -7.75
CA GLU A 38 -4.37 15.50 -7.43
C GLU A 38 -4.37 14.00 -7.77
N GLU A 39 -3.44 13.56 -8.62
CA GLU A 39 -3.22 12.15 -8.96
C GLU A 39 -2.01 11.61 -8.19
N THR A 40 -2.26 10.77 -7.17
CA THR A 40 -1.19 10.05 -6.46
C THR A 40 -0.69 8.91 -7.34
N LEU A 41 0.38 9.18 -8.09
CA LEU A 41 1.14 8.12 -8.75
C LEU A 41 1.96 7.37 -7.69
N ILE A 42 1.75 6.06 -7.61
CA ILE A 42 2.52 5.21 -6.68
C ILE A 42 3.92 5.01 -7.24
N GLU A 43 4.92 5.52 -6.52
CA GLU A 43 6.32 5.33 -6.86
C GLU A 43 6.87 4.03 -6.27
N LEU A 44 7.68 3.32 -7.05
CA LEU A 44 8.25 2.03 -6.65
C LEU A 44 9.13 2.16 -5.39
N ASP A 45 9.99 3.18 -5.34
CA ASP A 45 10.90 3.40 -4.22
C ASP A 45 10.13 3.60 -2.90
N SER A 46 8.99 4.30 -2.97
CA SER A 46 8.08 4.49 -1.84
C SER A 46 7.39 3.20 -1.41
N LEU A 47 7.03 2.33 -2.37
CA LEU A 47 6.48 1.02 -2.08
C LEU A 47 7.52 0.11 -1.41
N GLU A 48 8.76 0.11 -1.91
CA GLU A 48 9.87 -0.66 -1.34
C GLU A 48 10.16 -0.23 0.10
N ALA A 49 10.06 1.07 0.41
CA ALA A 49 10.26 1.59 1.75
C ALA A 49 9.24 1.07 2.78
N VAL A 50 7.97 0.88 2.39
CA VAL A 50 6.91 0.40 3.30
C VAL A 50 6.78 -1.12 3.34
N THR A 51 7.33 -1.82 2.34
CA THR A 51 7.21 -3.28 2.18
C THR A 51 7.67 -4.08 3.41
N PRO A 52 8.80 -3.78 4.08
CA PRO A 52 9.24 -4.56 5.24
C PRO A 52 8.21 -4.63 6.36
N GLN A 53 7.60 -3.49 6.72
CA GLN A 53 6.58 -3.46 7.77
C GLN A 53 5.26 -4.09 7.29
N LEU A 54 4.89 -3.88 6.02
CA LEU A 54 3.70 -4.50 5.43
C LEU A 54 3.77 -6.03 5.50
N VAL A 55 4.91 -6.63 5.17
CA VAL A 55 5.11 -8.08 5.23
C VAL A 55 5.12 -8.62 6.66
N MET A 56 5.53 -7.81 7.65
CA MET A 56 5.50 -8.22 9.06
C MET A 56 4.09 -8.21 9.66
N ASP A 57 3.21 -7.33 9.16
CA ASP A 57 1.84 -7.18 9.67
C ASP A 57 0.86 -8.22 9.11
N PHE A 58 1.24 -8.88 8.02
CA PHE A 58 0.43 -9.86 7.29
C PHE A 58 0.97 -11.28 7.52
#